data_AF-A0A254QKC4-F1
#
_entry.id   AF-A0A254QKC4-F1
#
_cell.length_a   1.000
_cell.length_b   1.000
_cell.length_c   1.000
_cell.angle_alpha   90.00
_cell.angle_beta   90.00
_cell.angle_gamma   90.00
#
_symmetry.space_group_name_H-M   'P 1'
#
loop_
_entity.id
_entity.type
_entity.pdbx_description
1 polymer ?
#
loop_
_entity_poly.entity_id
_entity_poly.type
_entity_poly.pdbx_seq_one_letter_code
_entity_poly.pdbx_strand_id
1 'polypeptide(L)'
;MSTSRLSLFHDCHRGERCVLVCNGPSLNRMELDFLRGEIVFGLNKIHLGLEKFGFYPRYLVAVNDKVIQQSAEVYRRMTAIKFLSDSCAGLVPEDAFTYHIRTEGLPERFYRDITQGVRGGHTVTHAAFQIIRYMGFREVVVIGMDHNFTASGKPNEELHMKGADPNHFSPDYFRGQKWDAPNLAESEVSYRLARQIFEEEGRRIVDATLGGACDVFEKADYRQVFGSGK
;
A
#
# COMPACT_ATOMS: atom_id res chain seq x y z
N MET A 1 -28.30 5.22 -14.46
CA MET A 1 -26.83 5.23 -14.48
C MET A 1 -26.37 4.08 -13.60
N SER A 2 -25.53 3.18 -14.11
CA SER A 2 -24.99 2.08 -13.29
C SER A 2 -24.04 2.67 -12.25
N THR A 3 -24.38 2.58 -10.97
CA THR A 3 -23.52 3.00 -9.86
C THR A 3 -22.27 2.12 -9.85
N SER A 4 -21.07 2.71 -9.79
CA SER A 4 -19.82 1.94 -9.73
C SER A 4 -19.83 1.01 -8.52
N ARG A 5 -19.34 -0.25 -8.67
CA ARG A 5 -19.19 -1.19 -7.55
C ARG A 5 -18.28 -0.65 -6.45
N LEU A 6 -17.36 0.25 -6.79
CA LEU A 6 -16.51 0.93 -5.82
C LEU A 6 -17.30 1.79 -4.81
N SER A 7 -18.51 2.25 -5.16
CA SER A 7 -19.37 3.04 -4.27
C SER A 7 -19.75 2.30 -2.98
N LEU A 8 -19.69 0.97 -2.98
CA LEU A 8 -19.91 0.13 -1.79
C LEU A 8 -18.91 0.43 -0.66
N PHE A 9 -17.75 0.99 -0.98
CA PHE A 9 -16.69 1.25 -0.02
C PHE A 9 -16.76 2.65 0.59
N HIS A 10 -17.59 3.55 0.08
CA HIS A 10 -17.67 4.92 0.59
C HIS A 10 -18.10 4.92 2.05
N ASP A 11 -17.24 5.46 2.93
CA ASP A 11 -17.47 5.58 4.37
C ASP A 11 -17.85 4.27 5.11
N CYS A 12 -17.54 3.09 4.54
CA CYS A 12 -17.84 1.81 5.17
C CYS A 12 -17.04 1.56 6.47
N HIS A 13 -16.00 2.36 6.72
CA HIS A 13 -15.15 2.35 7.92
C HIS A 13 -15.06 3.72 8.61
N ARG A 14 -16.17 4.47 8.59
CA ARG A 14 -16.19 5.85 9.09
C ARG A 14 -15.73 5.96 10.55
N GLY A 15 -14.65 6.71 10.76
CA GLY A 15 -14.10 7.00 12.08
C GLY A 15 -13.16 5.93 12.64
N GLU A 16 -13.02 4.79 11.97
CA GLU A 16 -12.17 3.69 12.41
C GLU A 16 -10.68 3.97 12.13
N ARG A 17 -9.82 3.11 12.68
CA ARG A 17 -8.39 3.04 12.41
C ARG A 17 -8.08 1.85 11.51
N CYS A 18 -7.05 1.99 10.66
CA CYS A 18 -6.45 0.86 9.96
C CYS A 18 -4.92 0.87 10.08
N VAL A 19 -4.32 -0.30 9.81
CA VAL A 19 -2.87 -0.45 9.65
C VAL A 19 -2.54 -0.62 8.17
N LEU A 20 -1.67 0.24 7.65
CA LEU A 20 -1.11 0.12 6.31
C LEU A 20 0.26 -0.56 6.39
N VAL A 21 0.33 -1.80 5.92
CA VAL A 21 1.55 -2.59 5.90
C VAL A 21 2.21 -2.45 4.53
N CYS A 22 3.28 -1.67 4.50
CA CYS A 22 4.16 -1.54 3.34
C CYS A 22 5.01 -2.81 3.17
N ASN A 23 6.13 -2.73 2.43
CA ASN A 23 6.89 -3.90 2.03
C ASN A 23 8.37 -3.84 2.42
N GLY A 24 8.76 -2.87 3.24
CA GLY A 24 10.17 -2.64 3.58
C GLY A 24 10.75 -3.67 4.56
N PRO A 25 12.09 -3.80 4.61
CA PRO A 25 12.78 -4.83 5.37
C PRO A 25 12.64 -4.69 6.89
N SER A 26 12.26 -3.53 7.42
CA SER A 26 12.00 -3.34 8.86
C SER A 26 10.96 -4.30 9.43
N LEU A 27 9.99 -4.76 8.62
CA LEU A 27 9.00 -5.76 9.02
C LEU A 27 9.64 -7.03 9.60
N ASN A 28 10.82 -7.42 9.10
CA ASN A 28 11.56 -8.58 9.60
C ASN A 28 12.12 -8.41 11.02
N ARG A 29 12.07 -7.20 11.57
CA ARG A 29 12.57 -6.85 12.91
C ARG A 29 11.45 -6.42 13.86
N MET A 30 10.19 -6.60 13.47
CA MET A 30 9.02 -6.21 14.24
C MET A 30 8.26 -7.45 14.74
N GLU A 31 7.64 -7.33 15.91
CA GLU A 31 6.69 -8.32 16.44
C GLU A 31 5.29 -7.95 15.95
N LEU A 32 4.78 -8.71 14.98
CA LEU A 32 3.61 -8.32 14.18
C LEU A 32 2.30 -9.04 14.55
N ASP A 33 2.26 -9.79 15.67
CA ASP A 33 1.05 -10.52 16.09
C ASP A 33 -0.15 -9.60 16.37
N PHE A 34 0.09 -8.32 16.69
CA PHE A 34 -0.96 -7.32 16.87
C PHE A 34 -1.81 -7.12 15.61
N LEU A 35 -1.27 -7.42 14.41
CA LEU A 35 -2.00 -7.27 13.15
C LEU A 35 -3.24 -8.18 13.06
N ARG A 36 -3.32 -9.25 13.86
CA ARG A 36 -4.49 -10.14 13.91
C ARG A 36 -5.74 -9.44 14.44
N GLY A 37 -5.58 -8.39 15.25
CA GLY A 37 -6.67 -7.60 15.82
C GLY A 37 -7.04 -6.33 15.04
N GLU A 38 -6.33 -6.04 13.95
CA GLU A 38 -6.45 -4.76 13.23
C GLU A 38 -7.06 -4.92 11.83
N ILE A 39 -7.62 -3.84 11.30
CA ILE A 39 -7.97 -3.78 9.88
C ILE A 39 -6.71 -3.47 9.08
N VAL A 40 -6.22 -4.47 8.35
CA VAL A 40 -4.95 -4.37 7.63
C VAL A 40 -5.16 -4.14 6.13
N PHE A 41 -4.50 -3.11 5.61
CA PHE A 41 -4.20 -2.93 4.20
C PHE A 41 -2.79 -3.45 3.91
N GLY A 42 -2.70 -4.48 3.10
CA GLY A 42 -1.44 -4.96 2.55
C GLY A 42 -1.19 -4.40 1.15
N LEU A 43 0.08 -4.24 0.78
CA LEU A 43 0.46 -3.63 -0.48
C LEU A 43 1.20 -4.61 -1.38
N ASN A 44 0.92 -4.60 -2.68
CA ASN A 44 1.70 -5.34 -3.67
C ASN A 44 1.92 -6.82 -3.26
N LYS A 45 3.18 -7.26 -3.14
CA LYS A 45 3.54 -8.64 -2.84
C LYS A 45 3.58 -8.98 -1.35
N ILE A 46 2.77 -8.29 -0.54
CA ILE A 46 2.60 -8.60 0.87
C ILE A 46 2.25 -10.07 1.13
N HIS A 47 1.65 -10.75 0.15
CA HIS A 47 1.34 -12.17 0.18
C HIS A 47 2.57 -13.07 0.47
N LEU A 48 3.78 -12.61 0.14
CA LEU A 48 5.04 -13.31 0.44
C LEU A 48 5.37 -13.36 1.94
N GLY A 49 4.71 -12.53 2.76
CA GLY A 49 4.98 -12.41 4.19
C GLY A 49 3.89 -12.94 5.11
N LEU A 50 2.74 -13.39 4.59
CA LEU A 50 1.55 -13.69 5.41
C LEU A 50 1.82 -14.79 6.44
N GLU A 51 2.47 -15.87 6.04
CA GLU A 51 2.81 -16.99 6.94
C GLU A 51 3.83 -16.53 7.99
N LYS A 52 4.90 -15.86 7.53
CA LYS A 52 5.98 -15.37 8.40
C LYS A 52 5.49 -14.38 9.46
N PHE A 53 4.63 -13.45 9.06
CA PHE A 53 4.15 -12.37 9.91
C PHE A 53 2.83 -12.69 10.60
N GLY A 54 2.22 -13.84 10.31
CA GLY A 54 1.06 -14.35 11.04
C GLY A 54 -0.24 -13.55 10.84
N PHE A 55 -0.41 -12.85 9.72
CA PHE A 55 -1.63 -12.07 9.44
C PHE A 55 -2.16 -12.31 8.03
N TYR A 56 -3.43 -11.96 7.81
CA TYR A 56 -4.04 -11.93 6.48
C TYR A 56 -4.71 -10.56 6.28
N PRO A 57 -4.37 -9.80 5.23
CA PRO A 57 -4.92 -8.46 5.04
C PRO A 57 -6.41 -8.53 4.70
N ARG A 58 -7.19 -7.60 5.25
CA ARG A 58 -8.58 -7.41 4.81
C ARG A 58 -8.62 -6.79 3.41
N TYR A 59 -7.70 -5.86 3.16
CA TYR A 59 -7.59 -5.12 1.90
C TYR A 59 -6.20 -5.27 1.29
N LEU A 60 -6.13 -5.40 -0.04
CA LEU A 60 -4.88 -5.39 -0.78
C LEU A 60 -4.93 -4.32 -1.88
N VAL A 61 -3.86 -3.53 -2.03
CA VAL A 61 -3.75 -2.52 -3.08
C VAL A 61 -2.52 -2.78 -3.93
N ALA A 62 -2.69 -2.79 -5.25
CA ALA A 62 -1.58 -2.85 -6.22
C ALA A 62 -1.94 -2.08 -7.49
N VAL A 63 -1.05 -1.17 -7.92
CA VAL A 63 -1.29 -0.30 -9.08
C VAL A 63 -0.18 -0.31 -10.13
N ASN A 64 0.91 -1.03 -9.87
CA ASN A 64 2.00 -1.18 -10.83
C ASN A 64 1.79 -2.47 -11.65
N ASP A 65 1.77 -2.34 -12.98
CA ASP A 65 1.48 -3.43 -13.91
C ASP A 65 2.43 -4.62 -13.74
N LYS A 66 3.73 -4.37 -13.56
CA LYS A 66 4.72 -5.44 -13.38
C LYS A 66 4.43 -6.23 -12.11
N VAL A 67 4.14 -5.54 -11.02
CA VAL A 67 3.80 -6.19 -9.74
C VAL A 67 2.52 -7.01 -9.86
N ILE A 68 1.48 -6.47 -10.50
CA ILE A 68 0.23 -7.19 -10.72
C ILE A 68 0.47 -8.40 -11.61
N GLN A 69 1.25 -8.24 -12.69
CA GLN A 69 1.60 -9.32 -13.60
C GLN A 69 2.30 -10.48 -12.90
N GLN A 70 3.30 -10.16 -12.09
CA GLN A 70 4.09 -11.13 -11.34
C GLN A 70 3.30 -11.84 -10.25
N SER A 71 2.20 -11.25 -9.79
CA SER A 71 1.42 -11.75 -8.65
C SER A 71 0.03 -12.26 -9.04
N ALA A 72 -0.30 -12.26 -10.33
CA ALA A 72 -1.65 -12.46 -10.83
C ALA A 72 -2.27 -13.78 -10.37
N GLU A 73 -1.51 -14.88 -10.41
CA GLU A 73 -2.02 -16.19 -9.95
C GLU A 73 -2.35 -16.20 -8.46
N VAL A 74 -1.55 -15.53 -7.64
CA VAL A 74 -1.81 -15.41 -6.20
C VAL A 74 -3.02 -14.52 -5.96
N TYR A 75 -3.09 -13.36 -6.63
CA TYR A 75 -4.20 -12.42 -6.49
C TYR A 75 -5.55 -13.05 -6.83
N ARG A 76 -5.63 -13.89 -7.88
CA ARG A 76 -6.86 -14.62 -8.24
C ARG A 76 -7.32 -15.63 -7.18
N ARG A 77 -6.42 -16.07 -6.28
CA ARG A 77 -6.73 -17.06 -5.23
C ARG A 77 -6.97 -16.42 -3.85
N MET A 78 -6.49 -15.19 -3.66
CA MET A 78 -6.65 -14.48 -2.40
C MET A 78 -8.11 -14.06 -2.16
N THR A 79 -8.57 -14.17 -0.93
CA THR A 79 -9.89 -13.72 -0.46
C THR A 79 -9.86 -12.32 0.16
N ALA A 80 -8.69 -11.68 0.23
CA ALA A 80 -8.61 -10.25 0.55
C ALA A 80 -9.39 -9.44 -0.49
N ILE A 81 -10.01 -8.33 -0.08
CA ILE A 81 -10.62 -7.38 -1.01
C ILE A 81 -9.49 -6.60 -1.69
N LYS A 82 -9.38 -6.74 -3.01
CA LYS A 82 -8.27 -6.22 -3.82
C LYS A 82 -8.73 -5.03 -4.63
N PHE A 83 -7.97 -3.94 -4.54
CA PHE A 83 -8.07 -2.78 -5.43
C PHE A 83 -6.87 -2.81 -6.37
N LEU A 84 -7.13 -3.16 -7.63
CA LEU A 84 -6.11 -3.33 -8.66
C LEU A 84 -6.26 -2.27 -9.75
N SER A 85 -5.16 -1.81 -10.33
CA SER A 85 -5.24 -0.96 -11.53
C SER A 85 -6.06 -1.63 -12.64
N ASP A 86 -6.90 -0.84 -13.30
CA ASP A 86 -7.71 -1.25 -14.44
C ASP A 86 -6.88 -1.63 -15.68
N SER A 87 -5.62 -1.17 -15.76
CA SER A 87 -4.66 -1.59 -16.80
C SER A 87 -4.50 -3.11 -16.88
N CYS A 88 -4.66 -3.80 -15.74
CA CYS A 88 -4.46 -5.23 -15.59
C CYS A 88 -5.76 -6.04 -15.57
N ALA A 89 -6.89 -5.46 -15.99
CA ALA A 89 -8.20 -6.10 -15.93
C ALA A 89 -8.28 -7.43 -16.70
N GLY A 90 -7.60 -7.52 -17.84
CA GLY A 90 -7.51 -8.76 -18.63
C GLY A 90 -6.69 -9.86 -17.95
N LEU A 91 -5.85 -9.50 -16.98
CA LEU A 91 -5.02 -10.45 -16.25
C LEU A 91 -5.72 -10.92 -14.97
N VAL A 92 -6.20 -10.00 -14.13
CA VAL A 92 -6.97 -10.36 -12.93
C VAL A 92 -8.36 -9.74 -13.06
N PRO A 93 -9.35 -10.48 -13.60
CA PRO A 93 -10.70 -9.97 -13.77
C PRO A 93 -11.36 -9.58 -12.46
N GLU A 94 -12.35 -8.69 -12.51
CA GLU A 94 -13.18 -8.42 -11.34
C GLU A 94 -13.95 -9.65 -10.89
N ASP A 95 -14.12 -9.78 -9.58
CA ASP A 95 -14.97 -10.78 -8.94
C ASP A 95 -15.52 -10.21 -7.62
N ALA A 96 -16.09 -11.04 -6.75
CA ALA A 96 -16.61 -10.60 -5.45
C ALA A 96 -15.53 -9.97 -4.53
N PHE A 97 -14.25 -10.26 -4.77
CA PHE A 97 -13.13 -9.78 -3.98
C PHE A 97 -12.19 -8.84 -4.76
N THR A 98 -12.42 -8.60 -6.05
CA THR A 98 -11.52 -7.86 -6.93
C THR A 98 -12.26 -6.72 -7.59
N TYR A 99 -11.72 -5.51 -7.38
CA TYR A 99 -12.26 -4.26 -7.88
C TYR A 99 -11.17 -3.52 -8.65
N HIS A 100 -11.50 -3.06 -9.85
CA HIS A 100 -10.59 -2.28 -10.66
C HIS A 100 -10.72 -0.79 -10.35
N ILE A 101 -9.58 -0.11 -10.26
CA ILE A 101 -9.48 1.33 -10.04
C ILE A 101 -8.78 1.98 -11.22
N ARG A 102 -9.34 3.08 -11.71
CA ARG A 102 -8.73 3.87 -12.79
C ARG A 102 -7.48 4.56 -12.31
N THR A 103 -6.32 4.24 -12.89
CA THR A 103 -5.03 4.85 -12.51
C THR A 103 -4.38 5.71 -13.60
N GLU A 104 -4.91 5.66 -14.82
CA GLU A 104 -4.40 6.41 -15.98
C GLU A 104 -5.33 7.56 -16.40
N GLY A 105 -4.79 8.49 -17.20
CA GLY A 105 -5.55 9.63 -17.74
C GLY A 105 -6.09 10.61 -16.68
N LEU A 106 -5.54 10.54 -15.47
CA LEU A 106 -5.91 11.39 -14.35
C LEU A 106 -5.19 12.74 -14.46
N PRO A 107 -5.85 13.90 -14.29
CA PRO A 107 -5.18 15.19 -14.13
C PRO A 107 -4.72 15.50 -12.70
N GLU A 108 -5.45 15.04 -11.67
CA GLU A 108 -5.19 15.44 -10.28
C GLU A 108 -4.12 14.58 -9.60
N ARG A 109 -3.44 15.13 -8.59
CA ARG A 109 -2.46 14.39 -7.77
C ARG A 109 -3.10 13.57 -6.64
N PHE A 110 -4.36 13.83 -6.30
CA PHE A 110 -5.11 13.09 -5.28
C PHE A 110 -6.61 13.09 -5.60
N TYR A 111 -7.25 11.93 -5.51
CA TYR A 111 -8.69 11.77 -5.70
C TYR A 111 -9.34 11.41 -4.36
N ARG A 112 -10.33 12.22 -3.97
CA ARG A 112 -11.16 11.98 -2.77
C ARG A 112 -12.21 10.90 -3.00
N ASP A 113 -12.61 10.72 -4.26
CA ASP A 113 -13.62 9.76 -4.71
C ASP A 113 -12.96 8.75 -5.67
N ILE A 114 -12.78 7.52 -5.20
CA ILE A 114 -12.10 6.48 -5.98
C ILE A 114 -12.90 6.01 -7.20
N THR A 115 -14.20 6.34 -7.28
CA THR A 115 -14.98 6.07 -8.51
C THR A 115 -14.55 6.96 -9.68
N GLN A 116 -13.87 8.07 -9.38
CA GLN A 116 -13.29 8.98 -10.37
C GLN A 116 -11.83 8.65 -10.67
N GLY A 117 -11.17 7.82 -9.88
CA GLY A 117 -9.80 7.38 -10.09
C GLY A 117 -8.95 7.39 -8.84
N VAL A 118 -7.74 6.85 -8.97
CA VAL A 118 -6.75 6.77 -7.89
C VAL A 118 -5.37 7.08 -8.45
N ARG A 119 -4.71 8.10 -7.92
CA ARG A 119 -3.36 8.45 -8.37
C ARG A 119 -2.31 7.56 -7.71
N GLY A 120 -1.45 6.92 -8.51
CA GLY A 120 -0.33 6.12 -8.00
C GLY A 120 0.77 6.94 -7.29
N GLY A 121 1.02 8.20 -7.66
CA GLY A 121 1.92 9.10 -6.91
C GLY A 121 3.36 8.58 -6.74
N HIS A 122 3.88 7.80 -7.70
CA HIS A 122 5.19 7.12 -7.62
C HIS A 122 5.34 6.07 -6.51
N THR A 123 4.25 5.71 -5.83
CA THR A 123 4.24 4.73 -4.74
C THR A 123 2.85 4.17 -4.50
N VAL A 124 2.69 2.84 -4.45
CA VAL A 124 1.40 2.21 -4.16
C VAL A 124 0.80 2.70 -2.82
N THR A 125 1.62 3.13 -1.88
CA THR A 125 1.18 3.70 -0.60
C THR A 125 0.30 4.93 -0.80
N HIS A 126 0.60 5.79 -1.79
CA HIS A 126 -0.22 6.96 -2.09
C HIS A 126 -1.59 6.60 -2.67
N ALA A 127 -1.65 5.55 -3.49
CA ALA A 127 -2.91 4.98 -3.95
C ALA A 127 -3.74 4.43 -2.78
N ALA A 128 -3.09 3.73 -1.84
CA ALA A 128 -3.75 3.21 -0.66
C ALA A 128 -4.32 4.31 0.25
N PHE A 129 -3.61 5.44 0.44
CA PHE A 129 -4.14 6.56 1.22
C PHE A 129 -5.44 7.14 0.65
N GLN A 130 -5.59 7.22 -0.68
CA GLN A 130 -6.83 7.67 -1.32
C GLN A 130 -7.99 6.70 -1.06
N ILE A 131 -7.74 5.39 -1.16
CA ILE A 131 -8.72 4.33 -0.88
C ILE A 131 -9.13 4.35 0.60
N ILE A 132 -8.15 4.37 1.50
CA ILE A 132 -8.38 4.44 2.95
C ILE A 132 -9.19 5.68 3.33
N ARG A 133 -8.86 6.84 2.74
CA ARG A 133 -9.63 8.08 2.93
C ARG A 133 -11.07 7.91 2.48
N TYR A 134 -11.28 7.41 1.26
CA TYR A 134 -12.62 7.18 0.70
C TYR A 134 -13.46 6.23 1.54
N MET A 135 -12.82 5.26 2.19
CA MET A 135 -13.47 4.30 3.07
C MET A 135 -13.86 4.87 4.44
N GLY A 136 -13.46 6.10 4.76
CA GLY A 136 -13.87 6.79 5.98
C GLY A 136 -12.95 6.62 7.19
N PHE A 137 -11.82 5.92 7.05
CA PHE A 137 -10.85 5.78 8.14
C PHE A 137 -10.33 7.13 8.62
N ARG A 138 -10.30 7.32 9.95
CA ARG A 138 -9.81 8.55 10.58
C ARG A 138 -8.33 8.49 10.92
N GLU A 139 -7.81 7.31 11.25
CA GLU A 139 -6.40 7.12 11.58
C GLU A 139 -5.78 6.00 10.75
N VAL A 140 -4.59 6.26 10.22
CA VAL A 140 -3.78 5.29 9.48
C VAL A 140 -2.46 5.13 10.20
N VAL A 141 -2.16 3.92 10.67
CA VAL A 141 -0.85 3.58 11.21
C VAL A 141 -0.06 2.85 10.14
N VAL A 142 1.04 3.43 9.70
CA VAL A 142 1.91 2.88 8.67
C VAL A 142 3.05 2.10 9.32
N ILE A 143 3.34 0.91 8.80
CA ILE A 143 4.54 0.13 9.16
C ILE A 143 5.23 -0.39 7.90
N GLY A 144 6.53 -0.66 7.98
CA GLY A 144 7.31 -1.17 6.84
C GLY A 144 7.59 -0.13 5.75
N MET A 145 7.45 1.17 6.03
CA MET A 145 7.80 2.27 5.14
C MET A 145 9.26 2.68 5.36
N ASP A 146 10.20 1.76 5.06
CA ASP A 146 11.62 1.98 5.34
C ASP A 146 12.20 3.17 4.57
N HIS A 147 11.74 3.41 3.33
CA HIS A 147 12.09 4.57 2.49
C HIS A 147 13.61 4.78 2.30
N ASN A 148 14.39 3.68 2.30
CA ASN A 148 15.85 3.68 2.29
C ASN A 148 16.43 2.66 1.29
N PHE A 149 15.92 2.68 0.06
CA PHE A 149 16.33 1.75 -1.01
C PHE A 149 17.83 1.85 -1.30
N THR A 150 18.49 0.72 -1.49
CA THR A 150 19.87 0.68 -2.01
C THR A 150 19.88 1.26 -3.41
N ALA A 151 20.70 2.30 -3.63
CA ALA A 151 20.71 3.04 -4.89
C ALA A 151 20.96 2.13 -6.11
N SER A 152 20.01 2.12 -7.05
CA SER A 152 20.16 1.48 -8.35
C SER A 152 19.29 2.20 -9.38
N GLY A 153 19.88 2.54 -10.53
CA GLY A 153 19.17 3.16 -11.66
C GLY A 153 18.74 4.61 -11.45
N LYS A 154 18.19 5.20 -12.50
CA LYS A 154 17.51 6.51 -12.48
C LYS A 154 16.07 6.35 -11.96
N PRO A 155 15.47 7.40 -11.38
CA PRO A 155 14.09 7.31 -10.90
C PRO A 155 13.09 6.83 -11.97
N ASN A 156 12.28 5.81 -11.62
CA ASN A 156 11.33 5.11 -12.50
C ASN A 156 11.97 4.32 -13.68
N GLU A 157 13.29 4.11 -13.68
CA GLU A 157 13.94 3.24 -14.68
C GLU A 157 13.53 1.78 -14.47
N GLU A 158 13.21 1.08 -15.56
CA GLU A 158 13.00 -0.37 -15.52
C GLU A 158 14.35 -1.08 -15.32
N LEU A 159 14.42 -1.90 -14.27
CA LEU A 159 15.58 -2.68 -13.87
C LEU A 159 15.21 -4.17 -13.79
N HIS A 160 16.24 -5.04 -13.68
CA HIS A 160 16.09 -6.48 -13.45
C HIS A 160 16.84 -6.89 -12.18
N MET A 161 16.13 -7.44 -11.20
CA MET A 161 16.71 -7.91 -9.94
C MET A 161 17.29 -9.32 -10.13
N LYS A 162 18.60 -9.41 -10.40
CA LYS A 162 19.28 -10.71 -10.67
C LYS A 162 19.46 -11.58 -9.43
N GLY A 163 19.52 -10.99 -8.24
CA GLY A 163 19.82 -11.67 -6.98
C GLY A 163 18.69 -11.54 -5.95
N ALA A 164 19.04 -11.74 -4.69
CA ALA A 164 18.13 -11.44 -3.58
C ALA A 164 17.79 -9.94 -3.56
N ASP A 165 16.51 -9.63 -3.36
CA ASP A 165 16.04 -8.25 -3.21
C ASP A 165 16.37 -7.73 -1.79
N PRO A 166 17.22 -6.69 -1.64
CA PRO A 166 17.55 -6.12 -0.34
C PRO A 166 16.55 -5.04 0.12
N ASN A 167 15.69 -4.56 -0.78
CA ASN A 167 14.85 -3.39 -0.57
C ASN A 167 13.47 -3.71 0.02
N HIS A 168 13.12 -5.00 0.05
CA HIS A 168 11.85 -5.48 0.55
C HIS A 168 12.06 -6.55 1.62
N PHE A 169 11.01 -6.84 2.40
CA PHE A 169 11.08 -7.82 3.48
C PHE A 169 11.39 -9.25 2.99
N SER A 170 11.09 -9.57 1.73
CA SER A 170 11.35 -10.88 1.14
C SER A 170 12.50 -10.80 0.13
N PRO A 171 13.53 -11.65 0.25
CA PRO A 171 14.60 -11.70 -0.75
C PRO A 171 14.12 -12.20 -2.12
N ASP A 172 12.91 -12.78 -2.19
CA ASP A 172 12.26 -13.24 -3.41
C ASP A 172 11.33 -12.18 -4.03
N TYR A 173 11.20 -11.00 -3.42
CA TYR A 173 10.21 -10.00 -3.80
C TYR A 173 10.32 -9.61 -5.29
N PHE A 174 11.51 -9.25 -5.75
CA PHE A 174 11.78 -9.05 -7.18
C PHE A 174 12.80 -10.05 -7.75
N ARG A 175 13.25 -11.08 -7.03
CA ARG A 175 14.27 -12.01 -7.52
C ARG A 175 13.92 -12.60 -8.89
N GLY A 176 14.80 -12.40 -9.86
CA GLY A 176 14.63 -12.84 -11.25
C GLY A 176 13.59 -12.02 -12.05
N GLN A 177 13.03 -10.95 -11.48
CA GLN A 177 11.92 -10.18 -12.06
C GLN A 177 12.33 -8.74 -12.41
N LYS A 178 11.60 -8.16 -13.36
CA LYS A 178 11.68 -6.73 -13.67
C LYS A 178 11.00 -5.90 -12.60
N TRP A 179 11.54 -4.72 -12.30
CA TRP A 179 10.99 -3.77 -11.34
C TRP A 179 11.34 -2.34 -11.75
N ASP A 180 10.69 -1.36 -11.14
CA ASP A 180 10.95 0.06 -11.40
C ASP A 180 11.73 0.65 -10.23
N ALA A 181 12.82 1.35 -10.54
CA ALA A 181 13.60 2.06 -9.54
C ALA A 181 12.74 3.12 -8.83
N PRO A 182 12.85 3.26 -7.50
CA PRO A 182 11.99 4.16 -6.74
C PRO A 182 12.28 5.63 -7.10
N ASN A 183 11.22 6.44 -7.15
CA ASN A 183 11.35 7.90 -7.16
C ASN A 183 10.92 8.45 -5.80
N LEU A 184 11.85 8.43 -4.83
CA LEU A 184 11.57 8.84 -3.45
C LEU A 184 11.16 10.31 -3.35
N ALA A 185 11.78 11.20 -4.14
CA ALA A 185 11.46 12.61 -4.15
C ALA A 185 10.00 12.87 -4.57
N GLU A 186 9.53 12.27 -5.68
CA GLU A 186 8.12 12.41 -6.09
C GLU A 186 7.16 11.63 -5.18
N SER A 187 7.61 10.53 -4.57
CA SER A 187 6.84 9.82 -3.55
C SER A 187 6.57 10.72 -2.35
N GLU A 188 7.58 11.46 -1.89
CA GLU A 188 7.42 12.40 -0.78
C GLU A 188 6.54 13.60 -1.12
N VAL A 189 6.57 14.11 -2.37
CA VAL A 189 5.60 15.11 -2.83
C VAL A 189 4.17 14.57 -2.68
N SER A 190 3.96 13.31 -3.07
CA SER A 190 2.66 12.65 -2.95
C SER A 190 2.26 12.41 -1.49
N TYR A 191 3.20 11.98 -0.64
CA TYR A 191 2.99 11.80 0.80
C TYR A 191 2.65 13.10 1.52
N ARG A 192 3.33 14.21 1.21
CA ARG A 192 3.04 15.52 1.81
C ARG A 192 1.63 15.99 1.45
N LEU A 193 1.21 15.79 0.20
CA LEU A 193 -0.16 16.10 -0.23
C LEU A 193 -1.19 15.20 0.49
N ALA A 194 -0.93 13.90 0.59
CA ALA A 194 -1.82 12.98 1.31
C ALA A 194 -1.94 13.38 2.79
N ARG A 195 -0.81 13.69 3.45
CA ARG A 195 -0.78 14.16 4.83
C ARG A 195 -1.62 15.43 5.00
N GLN A 196 -1.40 16.44 4.17
CA GLN A 196 -2.14 17.69 4.20
C GLN A 196 -3.66 17.46 4.09
N ILE A 197 -4.09 16.66 3.11
CA ILE A 197 -5.53 16.36 2.91
C ILE A 197 -6.13 15.62 4.11
N PHE A 198 -5.40 14.66 4.69
CA PHE A 198 -5.86 13.96 5.89
C PHE A 198 -6.01 14.94 7.07
N GLU A 199 -5.02 15.79 7.32
CA GLU A 199 -5.02 16.76 8.41
C GLU A 199 -6.16 17.79 8.25
N GLU A 200 -6.37 18.34 7.05
CA GLU A 200 -7.48 19.26 6.73
C GLU A 200 -8.86 18.63 6.98
N GLU A 201 -8.97 17.31 6.85
CA GLU A 201 -10.21 16.56 7.07
C GLU A 201 -10.32 15.98 8.50
N GLY A 202 -9.44 16.39 9.43
CA GLY A 202 -9.45 15.93 10.82
C GLY A 202 -9.05 14.46 11.00
N ARG A 203 -8.30 13.93 10.03
CA ARG A 203 -7.73 12.58 9.98
C ARG A 203 -6.22 12.64 10.23
N ARG A 204 -5.60 11.48 10.48
CA ARG A 204 -4.16 11.40 10.78
C ARG A 204 -3.50 10.20 10.12
N ILE A 205 -2.27 10.39 9.69
CA ILE A 205 -1.35 9.33 9.23
C ILE A 205 -0.14 9.35 10.17
N VAL A 206 0.12 8.21 10.81
CA VAL A 206 1.25 8.00 11.73
C VAL A 206 2.18 6.96 11.13
N ASP A 207 3.47 7.24 11.09
CA ASP A 207 4.49 6.27 10.69
C ASP A 207 5.11 5.60 11.92
N ALA A 208 4.71 4.35 12.15
CA ALA A 208 5.23 3.49 13.20
C ALA A 208 6.29 2.49 12.70
N THR A 209 6.90 2.76 11.53
CA THR A 209 7.95 1.92 10.95
C THR A 209 9.21 1.93 11.82
N LEU A 210 9.68 0.73 12.18
CA LEU A 210 10.90 0.56 12.96
C LEU A 210 12.16 0.98 12.17
N GLY A 211 12.68 2.17 12.48
CA GLY A 211 13.87 2.72 11.83
C GLY A 211 13.63 3.20 10.39
N GLY A 212 12.39 3.54 10.04
CA GLY A 212 12.05 4.05 8.70
C GLY A 212 12.57 5.47 8.47
N ALA A 213 13.08 5.73 7.25
CA ALA A 213 13.73 6.98 6.87
C ALA A 213 12.78 8.08 6.36
N CYS A 214 11.50 7.76 6.07
CA CYS A 214 10.54 8.76 5.64
C CYS A 214 10.24 9.74 6.77
N ASP A 215 10.40 11.05 6.57
CA ASP A 215 10.19 12.09 7.59
C ASP A 215 8.88 12.88 7.40
N VAL A 216 8.07 12.50 6.42
CA VAL A 216 6.84 13.23 6.06
C VAL A 216 5.75 13.08 7.13
N PHE A 217 5.62 11.90 7.72
CA PHE A 217 4.56 11.58 8.69
C PHE A 217 5.09 11.62 10.12
N GLU A 218 4.19 11.88 11.07
CA GLU A 218 4.52 11.84 12.49
C GLU A 218 5.00 10.44 12.90
N LYS A 219 6.12 10.36 13.61
CA LYS A 219 6.73 9.09 14.05
C LYS A 219 6.12 8.60 15.35
N ALA A 220 5.93 7.29 15.46
CA ALA A 220 5.56 6.62 16.71
C ALA A 220 6.30 5.29 16.89
N ASP A 221 6.42 4.82 18.13
CA ASP A 221 6.81 3.43 18.40
C ASP A 221 5.58 2.52 18.27
N TYR A 222 5.63 1.56 17.35
CA TYR A 222 4.53 0.60 17.16
C TYR A 222 4.16 -0.14 18.45
N ARG A 223 5.13 -0.40 19.34
CA ARG A 223 4.84 -1.07 20.62
C ARG A 223 3.97 -0.22 21.54
N GLN A 224 4.13 1.09 21.49
CA GLN A 224 3.29 2.03 22.24
C GLN A 224 1.90 2.17 21.59
N VAL A 225 1.85 2.21 20.25
CA VAL A 225 0.59 2.34 19.50
C VAL A 225 -0.33 1.12 19.70
N PHE A 226 0.24 -0.08 19.77
CA PHE A 226 -0.51 -1.34 19.84
C PHE A 226 -0.44 -2.05 21.19
N GLY A 227 0.28 -1.49 22.18
CA GLY A 227 0.40 -2.07 23.51
C GLY A 227 1.22 -3.37 23.57
N SER A 228 2.04 -3.67 22.56
CA SER A 228 2.89 -4.87 22.46
C SER A 228 4.13 -4.83 23.36
N GLY A 229 4.04 -4.19 24.53
CA GLY A 229 5.13 -4.01 25.47
C GLY A 229 4.85 -4.69 26.81
N LYS A 230 5.08 -6.01 26.88
CA LYS A 230 5.50 -6.73 28.09
C LYS A 230 6.41 -7.89 27.70
#